data_AF-A0A499VIR1-F1
#
_entry.id   AF-A0A499VIR1-F1
#
_cell.length_a   1.000
_cell.length_b   1.000
_cell.length_c   1.000
_cell.angle_alpha   90.00
_cell.angle_beta   90.00
_cell.angle_gamma   90.00
#
_symmetry.space_group_name_H-M   'P 1'
#
loop_
_entity.id
_entity.type
_entity.pdbx_description
1 polymer ?
#
loop_
_entity_poly.entity_id
_entity_poly.type
_entity_poly.pdbx_seq_one_letter_code
_entity_poly.pdbx_strand_id
1 'polypeptide(L)' 'MNNDTAAAVFRRLIAAQLLRRIAGQLDFPDAELRAELAAAQLVGTAILRYVIKVEPLASADPEQIIARLAPVVQGHLTAP' A
#
# COMPACT_ATOMS: atom_id res chain seq x y z
N MET A 1 7.87 -15.10 18.94
CA MET A 1 7.69 -14.26 17.74
C MET A 1 6.25 -13.77 17.75
N ASN A 2 6.01 -12.50 18.05
CA ASN A 2 4.68 -12.00 18.36
C ASN A 2 3.81 -11.93 17.09
N ASN A 3 2.53 -12.28 17.21
CA ASN A 3 1.55 -12.39 16.12
C ASN A 3 1.51 -11.16 15.19
N ASP A 4 1.80 -9.96 15.71
CA ASP A 4 1.78 -8.70 14.97
C ASP A 4 2.82 -8.62 13.84
N THR A 5 4.05 -9.09 14.07
CA THR A 5 5.10 -9.09 13.04
C THR A 5 4.74 -10.07 11.92
N ALA A 6 4.21 -11.24 12.27
CA ALA A 6 3.76 -12.23 11.32
C ALA A 6 2.56 -11.72 10.49
N ALA A 7 1.59 -11.05 11.12
CA ALA A 7 0.45 -10.45 10.44
C ALA A 7 0.83 -9.29 9.51
N ALA A 8 1.87 -8.52 9.86
CA ALA A 8 2.41 -7.44 9.02
C ALA A 8 3.15 -8.01 7.79
N VAL A 9 3.98 -9.03 7.96
CA VAL A 9 4.63 -9.74 6.85
C VAL A 9 3.60 -10.43 5.96
N PHE A 10 2.60 -11.07 6.55
CA PHE A 10 1.51 -11.73 5.81
C PHE A 10 0.68 -10.72 4.99
N ARG A 11 0.32 -9.57 5.56
CA ARG A 11 -0.34 -8.47 4.83
C ARG A 11 0.51 -7.96 3.67
N ARG A 12 1.84 -7.86 3.85
CA ARG A 12 2.78 -7.43 2.80
C ARG A 12 2.89 -8.46 1.67
N LEU A 13 2.88 -9.76 2.00
CA LEU A 13 2.89 -10.85 1.02
C LEU A 13 1.56 -10.94 0.24
N ILE A 14 0.42 -10.75 0.92
CA ILE A 14 -0.90 -10.64 0.28
C ILE A 14 -0.96 -9.43 -0.65
N ALA A 15 -0.42 -8.28 -0.23
CA ALA A 15 -0.34 -7.10 -1.08
C ALA A 15 0.46 -7.39 -2.37
N ALA A 16 1.62 -8.02 -2.28
CA ALA A 16 2.43 -8.39 -3.45
C ALA A 16 1.73 -9.38 -4.41
N GLN A 17 0.90 -10.29 -3.89
CA GLN A 17 0.06 -11.18 -4.70
C GLN A 17 -1.08 -10.42 -5.39
N LEU A 18 -1.74 -9.50 -4.68
CA LEU A 18 -2.78 -8.63 -5.24
C LEU A 18 -2.22 -7.71 -6.33
N LEU A 19 -1.00 -7.20 -6.16
CA LEU A 19 -0.34 -6.35 -7.15
C LEU A 19 -0.15 -7.01 -8.50
N ARG A 20 0.33 -8.25 -8.54
CA ARG A 20 0.45 -9.00 -9.81
C ARG A 20 -0.89 -9.14 -10.52
N ARG A 21 -1.97 -9.28 -9.73
CA ARG A 21 -3.34 -9.37 -10.26
C ARG A 21 -3.84 -8.02 -10.80
N ILE A 22 -3.49 -6.92 -10.14
CA ILE A 22 -3.81 -5.54 -10.56
C ILE A 22 -3.02 -5.17 -11.81
N ALA A 23 -1.71 -5.46 -11.86
CA ALA A 23 -0.86 -5.21 -13.01
C ALA A 23 -1.39 -5.90 -14.27
N GLY A 24 -1.88 -7.14 -14.15
CA GLY A 24 -2.51 -7.85 -15.27
C GLY A 24 -3.85 -7.27 -15.76
N GLN A 25 -4.40 -6.27 -15.07
CA GLN A 25 -5.61 -5.53 -15.48
C GLN A 25 -5.31 -4.10 -15.94
N LEU A 26 -4.07 -3.64 -15.82
CA LEU A 26 -3.64 -2.33 -16.26
C LEU A 26 -3.17 -2.41 -17.71
N ASP A 27 -3.89 -1.71 -18.60
CA ASP A 27 -3.56 -1.67 -20.03
C ASP A 27 -2.55 -0.53 -20.32
N PHE A 28 -1.40 -0.58 -19.62
CA PHE A 28 -0.33 0.41 -19.72
C PHE A 28 1.03 -0.28 -20.00
N PRO A 29 1.94 0.35 -20.77
CA PRO A 29 3.27 -0.21 -21.04
C PRO A 29 4.13 -0.49 -19.80
N ASP A 30 3.87 0.24 -18.71
CA ASP A 30 4.59 0.18 -17.43
C ASP A 30 3.71 -0.34 -16.27
N ALA A 31 2.67 -1.12 -16.59
CA ALA A 31 1.69 -1.65 -15.64
C ALA A 31 2.30 -2.30 -14.37
N GLU A 32 3.39 -3.05 -14.52
CA GLU A 32 4.08 -3.71 -13.40
C GLU A 32 4.70 -2.67 -12.45
N LEU A 33 5.46 -1.70 -12.98
CA LEU A 33 6.07 -0.63 -12.19
C LEU A 33 5.01 0.22 -11.48
N ARG A 34 3.91 0.55 -12.18
CA ARG A 34 2.76 1.26 -11.61
C ARG A 34 2.14 0.53 -10.43
N ALA A 35 1.90 -0.77 -10.58
CA ALA A 35 1.40 -1.61 -9.50
C ALA A 35 2.40 -1.66 -8.33
N GLU A 36 3.68 -1.86 -8.59
CA GLU A 36 4.72 -1.89 -7.55
C GLU A 36 4.78 -0.59 -6.73
N LEU A 37 4.73 0.57 -7.39
CA LEU A 37 4.72 1.87 -6.71
C LEU A 37 3.45 2.09 -5.87
N ALA A 38 2.29 1.69 -6.40
CA ALA A 38 1.03 1.73 -5.66
C ALA A 38 1.09 0.92 -4.35
N ALA A 39 1.65 -0.29 -4.38
CA ALA A 39 1.84 -1.06 -3.15
C ALA A 39 2.94 -0.53 -2.26
N ALA A 40 4.04 0.00 -2.80
CA ALA A 40 5.10 0.57 -1.99
C ALA A 40 4.51 1.63 -1.05
N GLN A 41 3.58 2.44 -1.56
CA GLN A 41 2.83 3.42 -0.78
C GLN A 41 1.97 2.78 0.31
N LEU A 42 1.12 1.81 -0.04
CA LEU A 42 0.24 1.12 0.93
C LEU A 42 1.03 0.40 2.03
N VAL A 43 2.08 -0.33 1.64
CA VAL A 43 2.94 -1.09 2.54
C VAL A 43 3.76 -0.15 3.44
N GLY A 44 4.32 0.92 2.87
CA GLY A 44 5.05 1.94 3.62
C GLY A 44 4.17 2.57 4.69
N THR A 45 2.94 2.98 4.32
CA THR A 45 1.96 3.50 5.29
C THR A 45 1.62 2.48 6.36
N ALA A 46 1.38 1.21 6.00
CA ALA A 46 1.04 0.17 6.97
C ALA A 46 2.18 -0.09 7.97
N ILE A 47 3.44 -0.12 7.52
CA ILE A 47 4.61 -0.29 8.39
C ILE A 47 4.74 0.90 9.34
N LEU A 48 4.68 2.12 8.80
CA LEU A 48 4.83 3.34 9.60
C LEU A 48 3.70 3.48 10.63
N ARG A 49 2.46 3.12 10.27
CA ARG A 49 1.28 3.21 11.16
C ARG A 49 1.21 2.10 12.21
N TYR A 50 1.38 0.85 11.81
CA TYR A 50 1.06 -0.29 12.69
C TYR A 50 2.29 -0.94 13.36
N VAL A 51 3.46 -0.87 12.71
CA VAL A 51 4.68 -1.53 13.18
C VAL A 51 5.57 -0.53 13.92
N ILE A 52 5.97 0.54 13.23
CA ILE A 52 6.84 1.58 13.79
C ILE A 52 6.03 2.54 14.68
N LYS A 53 4.75 2.76 14.34
CA LYS A 53 3.81 3.63 15.06
C LYS A 53 4.32 5.09 15.17
N VAL A 54 4.68 5.67 14.03
CA VAL A 54 5.11 7.07 13.93
C VAL A 54 3.93 8.01 14.13
N GLU A 55 4.05 9.03 14.99
CA GLU A 55 2.99 10.04 15.17
C GLU A 55 3.14 11.26 14.24
N PRO A 56 2.03 11.88 13.80
CA PRO A 56 0.64 11.59 14.15
C PRO A 56 0.00 10.46 13.32
N LEU A 57 0.78 9.78 12.46
CA LEU A 57 0.26 8.78 11.54
C LEU A 57 -0.30 7.54 12.25
N ALA A 58 0.20 7.18 13.43
CA ALA A 58 -0.26 6.04 14.20
C ALA A 58 -1.65 6.29 14.80
N SER A 59 -1.88 7.49 15.35
CA SER A 59 -3.15 7.85 15.98
C SER A 59 -4.16 8.51 15.04
N ALA A 60 -3.76 8.94 13.83
CA ALA A 60 -4.64 9.63 12.90
C ALA A 60 -5.90 8.80 12.56
N ASP A 61 -6.98 9.51 12.30
CA ASP A 61 -8.24 8.96 11.81
C ASP A 61 -8.01 8.27 10.44
N PRO A 62 -8.42 6.99 10.25
CA PRO A 62 -8.21 6.29 8.98
C PRO A 62 -8.75 7.05 7.77
N GLU A 63 -9.87 7.75 7.91
CA GLU A 63 -10.51 8.55 6.87
C GLU A 63 -9.60 9.69 6.39
N GLN A 64 -8.86 10.32 7.30
CA GLN A 64 -7.86 11.34 6.96
C GLN A 64 -6.67 10.75 6.19
N ILE A 65 -6.29 9.52 6.50
CA ILE A 65 -5.23 8.81 5.77
C ILE A 65 -5.72 8.43 4.39
N ILE A 66 -6.93 7.87 4.27
CA ILE A 66 -7.54 7.48 3.00
C ILE A 66 -7.63 8.69 2.07
N ALA A 67 -8.13 9.83 2.57
CA ALA A 67 -8.26 11.05 1.79
C ALA A 67 -6.93 11.55 1.19
N ARG A 68 -5.79 11.27 1.85
CA ARG A 68 -4.45 11.67 1.39
C ARG A 68 -3.76 10.58 0.56
N LEU A 69 -3.95 9.32 0.91
CA LEU A 69 -3.24 8.19 0.32
C LEU A 69 -3.91 7.68 -0.97
N ALA A 70 -5.24 7.68 -1.02
CA ALA A 70 -5.98 7.18 -2.18
C ALA A 70 -5.62 7.88 -3.49
N PRO A 71 -5.50 9.24 -3.56
CA PRO A 71 -5.08 9.90 -4.80
C PRO A 71 -3.67 9.53 -5.27
N VAL A 72 -2.74 9.24 -4.35
CA VAL A 72 -1.37 8.84 -4.69
C VAL A 72 -1.36 7.44 -5.31
N VAL A 73 -2.08 6.50 -4.68
CA VAL A 73 -2.25 5.14 -5.19
C VAL A 73 -2.95 5.18 -6.55
N GLN A 74 -4.03 5.95 -6.66
CA GLN A 74 -4.77 6.13 -7.91
C GLN A 74 -3.90 6.75 -9.01
N GLY A 75 -3.04 7.71 -8.67
CA GLY A 75 -2.08 8.31 -9.59
C GLY A 75 -1.17 7.28 -10.24
N HIS A 76 -0.62 6.34 -9.46
CA HIS A 76 0.17 5.24 -10.04
C HIS A 76 -0.69 4.32 -10.93
N LEU A 77 -1.90 3.99 -10.51
CA LEU A 77 -2.73 2.99 -11.21
C LEU A 77 -3.43 3.53 -12.47
N THR A 78 -3.81 4.81 -12.52
CA THR A 78 -4.69 5.32 -13.59
C THR A 78 -4.30 6.66 -14.17
N ALA A 79 -3.22 7.31 -13.71
CA ALA A 79 -2.74 8.48 -14.43
C ALA A 79 -2.36 8.10 -15.87
N PRO A 80 -2.50 9.00 -16.86
CA PRO A 80 -2.12 8.73 -18.25
C PRO A 80 -0.68 8.26 -18.42
#